data_AF-A0A534MYT5-F1
#
_entry.id   AF-A0A534MYT5-F1
#
_cell.length_a   1.000
_cell.length_b   1.000
_cell.length_c   1.000
_cell.angle_alpha   90.00
_cell.angle_beta   90.00
_cell.angle_gamma   90.00
#
_symmetry.space_group_name_H-M   'P 1'
#
loop_
_entity.id
_entity.type
_entity.pdbx_description
1 polymer ?
#
loop_
_entity_poly.entity_id
_entity_poly.type
_entity_poly.pdbx_seq_one_letter_code
_entity_poly.pdbx_strand_id
1 'polypeptide(L)'
;MFEAEEIPIWDDFTRRGRFLECRLVRVQGGSEGRPAVQDYILHVIAADHQAHEEHDGDPRFQSFLEKAQRIQPHPPLVWFGETVFERRS
;
A
#
# COMPACT_ATOMS: atom_id res chain seq x y z
N MET A 1 13.00 -4.67 3.52
CA MET A 1 12.01 -4.28 4.55
C MET A 1 10.62 -4.58 4.03
N PHE A 2 10.09 -3.81 3.08
CA PHE A 2 8.73 -4.02 2.55
C PHE A 2 8.45 -5.46 2.12
N GLU A 3 9.25 -6.01 1.19
CA GLU A 3 9.03 -7.36 0.66
C GLU A 3 8.96 -8.43 1.76
N ALA A 4 9.85 -8.37 2.75
CA ALA A 4 9.92 -9.37 3.82
C ALA A 4 8.80 -9.25 4.85
N GLU A 5 8.17 -8.08 5.00
CA GLU A 5 7.22 -7.80 6.08
C GLU A 5 5.78 -7.65 5.57
N GLU A 6 5.56 -6.98 4.43
CA GLU A 6 4.22 -6.75 3.88
C GLU A 6 3.74 -7.86 2.95
N ILE A 7 4.61 -8.46 2.13
CA ILE A 7 4.17 -9.51 1.17
C ILE A 7 3.50 -10.69 1.88
N PRO A 8 4.00 -11.21 3.02
CA PRO A 8 3.29 -12.26 3.74
C PRO A 8 1.91 -11.84 4.27
N ILE A 9 1.72 -10.55 4.60
CA ILE A 9 0.43 -10.01 5.03
C ILE A 9 -0.50 -9.93 3.81
N TRP A 10 0.00 -9.45 2.68
CA TRP A 10 -0.76 -9.38 1.43
C TRP A 10 -1.17 -10.76 0.94
N ASP A 11 -0.30 -11.76 1.03
CA ASP A 11 -0.61 -13.15 0.69
C ASP A 11 -1.76 -13.68 1.56
N ASP A 12 -1.73 -13.41 2.87
CA ASP A 12 -2.81 -13.79 3.78
C ASP A 12 -4.14 -13.10 3.45
N PHE A 13 -4.11 -11.78 3.28
CA PHE A 13 -5.30 -10.99 2.97
C PHE A 13 -5.88 -11.36 1.59
N THR A 14 -5.02 -11.59 0.59
CA THR A 14 -5.44 -12.02 -0.74
C THR A 14 -6.05 -13.42 -0.70
N ARG A 15 -5.41 -14.37 -0.01
CA ARG A 15 -5.93 -15.73 0.18
C ARG A 15 -7.30 -15.75 0.87
N ARG A 16 -7.55 -14.80 1.76
CA ARG A 16 -8.83 -14.63 2.47
C ARG A 16 -9.86 -13.81 1.68
N GLY A 17 -9.52 -13.36 0.48
CA GLY A 17 -10.37 -12.52 -0.36
C GLY A 17 -10.58 -11.11 0.20
N ARG A 18 -9.74 -10.67 1.14
CA ARG A 18 -9.77 -9.31 1.71
C ARG A 18 -9.12 -8.30 0.78
N PHE A 19 -8.01 -8.67 0.17
CA PHE A 19 -7.37 -7.90 -0.90
C PHE A 19 -7.65 -8.57 -2.24
N LEU A 20 -8.17 -7.79 -3.18
CA LEU A 20 -8.46 -8.23 -4.54
C LEU A 20 -7.24 -7.96 -5.45
N GLU A 21 -6.57 -6.83 -5.23
CA GLU A 21 -5.34 -6.46 -5.94
C GLU A 21 -4.43 -5.64 -5.03
N CYS A 22 -3.13 -5.87 -5.11
CA CYS A 22 -2.11 -5.06 -4.43
C CYS A 22 -0.91 -4.84 -5.34
N ARG A 23 -0.43 -3.60 -5.42
CA ARG A 23 0.72 -3.23 -6.24
C ARG A 23 1.56 -2.18 -5.53
N LEU A 24 2.86 -2.40 -5.47
CA LEU A 24 3.84 -1.37 -5.13
C LEU A 24 4.57 -0.95 -6.40
N VAL A 25 4.46 0.31 -6.79
CA VAL A 25 5.07 0.85 -7.99
C VAL A 25 6.15 1.84 -7.60
N ARG A 26 7.38 1.59 -8.04
CA ARG A 26 8.46 2.57 -7.90
C ARG A 26 8.26 3.70 -8.92
N VAL A 27 8.10 4.93 -8.43
CA VAL A 27 7.91 6.09 -9.32
C VAL A 27 9.22 6.40 -10.02
N GLN A 28 9.17 6.53 -11.35
CA GLN A 28 10.34 6.88 -12.17
C GLN A 28 10.30 8.33 -12.68
N GLY A 29 9.15 9.00 -12.56
CA GLY A 29 8.97 10.39 -12.97
C GLY A 29 7.55 10.89 -12.70
N GLY A 30 7.37 12.21 -12.74
CA GLY A 30 6.10 12.89 -12.48
C GLY A 30 6.31 14.40 -12.44
N SER A 31 5.23 15.18 -12.36
CA SER A 31 5.29 16.64 -12.23
C SER A 31 5.74 17.11 -10.85
N GLU A 32 5.60 16.27 -9.83
CA GLU A 32 5.78 16.61 -8.40
C GLU A 32 7.00 15.91 -7.77
N GLY A 33 8.09 15.73 -8.53
CA GLY A 33 9.30 15.07 -8.03
C GLY A 33 10.09 15.94 -7.04
N ARG A 34 10.55 15.34 -5.94
CA ARG A 34 11.46 16.01 -4.99
C ARG A 34 12.89 15.47 -5.13
N PRO A 35 13.91 16.33 -5.21
CA PRO A 35 15.30 15.89 -5.22
C PRO A 35 15.61 14.98 -4.02
N ALA A 36 16.34 13.89 -4.27
CA ALA A 36 16.78 12.91 -3.27
C ALA A 36 15.66 12.14 -2.52
N VAL A 37 14.40 12.25 -2.94
CA VAL A 37 13.30 11.42 -2.44
C VAL A 37 12.90 10.41 -3.51
N GLN A 38 12.74 9.15 -3.11
CA GLN A 38 12.20 8.11 -3.99
C GLN A 38 10.73 7.88 -3.64
N ASP A 39 9.83 8.29 -4.52
CA ASP A 39 8.40 8.05 -4.36
C ASP A 39 8.03 6.62 -4.76
N TYR A 40 7.02 6.09 -4.08
CA TYR A 40 6.37 4.83 -4.42
C TYR A 40 4.85 5.05 -4.39
N ILE A 41 4.13 4.41 -5.32
CA ILE A 41 2.67 4.34 -5.30
C ILE A 41 2.30 2.96 -4.75
N LEU A 42 1.58 2.96 -3.64
CA LEU A 42 0.91 1.79 -3.14
C LEU A 42 -0.55 1.83 -3.62
N HIS A 43 -0.94 0.84 -4.42
CA HIS A 43 -2.32 0.70 -4.90
C HIS A 43 -2.89 -0.62 -4.39
N VAL A 44 -3.94 -0.53 -3.57
CA VAL A 44 -4.65 -1.68 -3.01
C VAL A 44 -6.13 -1.56 -3.35
N ILE A 45 -6.67 -2.62 -3.93
CA ILE A 45 -8.11 -2.81 -4.08
C ILE A 45 -8.51 -3.81 -3.00
N ALA A 46 -9.14 -3.32 -1.93
CA ALA A 46 -9.74 -4.16 -0.91
C ALA A 46 -11.15 -4.60 -1.33
N ALA A 47 -11.63 -5.72 -0.77
CA ALA A 47 -12.99 -6.20 -1.03
C ALA A 47 -14.06 -5.24 -0.50
N ASP A 48 -13.76 -4.56 0.62
CA ASP A 48 -14.61 -3.57 1.25
C ASP A 48 -13.77 -2.68 2.21
N HIS A 49 -14.41 -1.69 2.83
CA HIS A 49 -13.77 -0.82 3.83
C HIS A 49 -13.30 -1.59 5.07
N GLN A 50 -14.03 -2.64 5.47
CA GLN A 50 -13.67 -3.43 6.65
C GLN A 50 -12.37 -4.21 6.43
N ALA A 51 -12.13 -4.71 5.22
CA ALA A 51 -10.87 -5.35 4.84
C ALA A 51 -9.69 -4.39 4.92
N HIS A 52 -9.90 -3.11 4.59
CA HIS A 52 -8.90 -2.06 4.80
C HIS A 52 -8.65 -1.81 6.29
N GLU A 53 -9.70 -1.60 7.10
CA GLU A 53 -9.56 -1.41 8.54
C GLU A 53 -8.90 -2.60 9.24
N GLU A 54 -9.18 -3.83 8.77
CA GLU A 54 -8.55 -5.05 9.29
C GLU A 54 -7.04 -5.07 9.01
N HIS A 55 -6.59 -4.62 7.83
CA HIS A 55 -5.17 -4.51 7.50
C HIS A 55 -4.49 -3.41 8.33
N ASP A 56 -5.11 -2.24 8.41
CA ASP A 56 -4.63 -1.13 9.22
C ASP A 56 -4.52 -1.52 10.71
N GLY A 57 -5.43 -2.36 11.20
CA GLY A 57 -5.40 -2.89 12.56
C GLY A 57 -4.47 -4.09 12.79
N ASP A 58 -3.89 -4.69 11.74
CA ASP A 58 -3.07 -5.90 11.87
C ASP A 58 -1.78 -5.58 12.65
N PRO A 59 -1.48 -6.27 13.77
CA PRO A 59 -0.27 -6.01 14.55
C PRO A 59 1.02 -6.15 13.75
N ARG A 60 1.04 -7.01 12.73
CA ARG A 60 2.18 -7.19 11.83
C ARG A 60 2.38 -5.94 10.96
N PHE A 61 1.30 -5.41 10.39
CA PHE A 61 1.32 -4.16 9.62
C PHE A 61 1.73 -2.98 10.50
N GLN A 62 1.18 -2.86 11.70
CA GLN A 62 1.55 -1.79 12.64
C GLN A 62 3.04 -1.81 13.00
N SER A 63 3.64 -3.00 13.17
CA SER A 63 5.09 -3.12 13.41
C SER A 63 5.92 -2.68 12.20
N PHE A 64 5.49 -3.03 10.99
CA PHE A 64 6.12 -2.54 9.76
C PHE A 64 5.97 -1.02 9.62
N LEU A 65 4.77 -0.49 9.85
CA LEU A 65 4.42 0.92 9.73
C LEU A 65 5.29 1.79 10.64
N GLU A 66 5.52 1.37 11.89
CA GLU A 66 6.40 2.09 12.81
C GLU A 66 7.83 2.25 12.25
N LYS A 67 8.39 1.20 11.65
CA LYS A 67 9.73 1.24 11.02
C LYS A 67 9.72 2.11 9.78
N ALA A 68 8.69 1.97 8.95
CA ALA A 68 8.54 2.74 7.71
C ALA A 68 8.42 4.24 8.00
N GLN A 69 7.64 4.64 9.00
CA GLN A 69 7.48 6.04 9.38
C GLN A 69 8.79 6.71 9.81
N ARG A 70 9.70 5.98 10.47
CA ARG A 70 11.01 6.51 10.89
C ARG A 70 11.94 6.86 9.72
N ILE A 71 11.74 6.25 8.55
CA ILE A 71 12.57 6.46 7.36
C ILE A 71 11.87 7.30 6.28
N GLN A 72 10.59 7.63 6.48
CA GLN A 72 9.86 8.48 5.55
C GLN A 72 10.24 9.95 5.78
N PRO A 73 10.68 10.68 4.74
CA PRO A 73 11.06 12.08 4.88
C PRO A 73 9.85 13.01 5.09
N HIS A 74 8.66 12.57 4.68
CA HIS A 74 7.40 13.31 4.79
C HIS A 74 6.24 12.32 5.01
N PRO A 75 5.11 12.76 5.61
CA PRO A 75 3.90 11.94 5.67
C PRO A 75 3.43 11.51 4.28
N PRO A 76 2.86 10.30 4.13
CA PRO A 76 2.32 9.86 2.86
C PRO A 76 1.03 10.61 2.52
N LEU A 77 0.73 10.70 1.23
CA LEU A 77 -0.59 11.09 0.77
C LEU A 77 -1.44 9.84 0.59
N VAL A 78 -2.64 9.85 1.15
CA VAL A 78 -3.57 8.71 1.16
C VAL A 78 -4.91 9.16 0.63
N TRP A 79 -5.50 8.35 -0.25
CA TRP A 79 -6.82 8.60 -0.83
C TRP A 79 -7.64 7.31 -0.82
N PHE A 80 -8.94 7.48 -0.62
CA PHE A 80 -9.95 6.44 -0.76
C PHE A 80 -10.83 6.75 -1.96
N GLY A 81 -11.35 5.71 -2.61
CA GLY A 81 -12.24 5.88 -3.75
C GLY A 81 -12.69 4.54 -4.32
N GLU A 82 -13.50 4.64 -5.37
CA GLU A 82 -14.04 3.49 -6.09
C GLU A 82 -13.49 3.46 -7.52
N THR A 83 -13.26 2.26 -8.05
CA THR A 83 -12.87 2.09 -9.44
C THR A 83 -14.08 2.31 -10.35
N VAL A 84 -14.07 3.39 -11.14
CA VAL A 84 -15.15 3.70 -12.10
C VAL A 84 -14.90 3.04 -13.46
N PHE A 85 -13.64 2.96 -13.88
CA PHE A 85 -13.23 2.32 -15.14
C PHE A 85 -11.93 1.53 -14.94
N GLU A 86 -11.86 0.35 -15.53
CA GLU A 86 -10.65 -0.48 -15.54
C GLU A 86 -10.47 -1.14 -16.90
N ARG A 87 -9.21 -1.26 -17.36
CA ARG A 87 -8.84 -2.12 -18.48
C ARG A 87 -7.79 -3.13 -18.03
N ARG A 88 -8.09 -4.41 -18.22
CA ARG A 88 -7.16 -5.52 -17.99
C ARG A 88 -6.59 -5.99 -19.35
N SER A 89 -5.34 -6.45 -19.34
CA SER A 89 -4.63 -7.00 -20.50
C SER A 89 -5.12 -8.39 -20.87
#